data_AF-A0A973RI54-F1
#
_entry.id   AF-A0A973RI54-F1
#
_cell.length_a   1.000
_cell.length_b   1.000
_cell.length_c   1.000
_cell.angle_alpha   90.00
_cell.angle_beta   90.00
_cell.angle_gamma   90.00
#
_symmetry.space_group_name_H-M   'P 1'
#
loop_
_entity.id
_entity.type
_entity.pdbx_description
1 polymer ?
#
loop_
_entity_poly.entity_id
_entity_poly.type
_entity_poly.pdbx_seq_one_letter_code
_entity_poly.pdbx_strand_id
1 'polypeptide(L)'
;ALRGYEAFGYTGSIDPRGADVARTKFELFLEAIDGAGVAEADPHQAPAGTRLHIEPQSPGLRDRIWWGSGTRDTAEWTGRLGLNLMSSTLLTEDAGVPFHELQREQIDRYRAAYKAAGHTGSPRVSVSRSIFPITTSRDAMYFGSRPDGDQVGVIDGFRSTFGKTYAAEPDELIEQLRGDSAVMAADTVMLTIPNQLGVEYNLHILEAFAKHVAPALGWKPNTEGPVRGEPLGS
;
A
#
# COMPACT_ATOMS: atom_id res chain seq x y z
N ALA A 1 3.25 11.50 17.06
CA ALA A 1 2.96 12.91 17.37
C ALA A 1 1.45 13.10 17.38
N LEU A 2 0.89 13.83 18.36
CA LEU A 2 -0.54 14.15 18.39
C LEU A 2 -0.82 15.30 17.41
N ARG A 3 -1.83 15.17 16.55
CA ARG A 3 -2.29 16.21 15.58
C ARG A 3 -1.15 16.91 14.82
N GLY A 4 -0.14 16.16 14.40
CA GLY A 4 1.07 16.72 13.77
C GLY A 4 0.83 17.53 12.50
N TYR A 5 -0.29 17.31 11.81
CA TYR A 5 -0.71 18.08 10.64
C TYR A 5 -0.93 19.58 10.94
N GLU A 6 -1.25 19.95 12.18
CA GLU A 6 -1.44 21.35 12.56
C GLU A 6 -0.14 22.16 12.48
N ALA A 7 1.01 21.52 12.67
CA ALA A 7 2.31 22.17 12.51
C ALA A 7 2.58 22.63 11.07
N PHE A 8 1.85 22.09 10.09
CA PHE A 8 1.89 22.48 8.68
C PHE A 8 0.78 23.47 8.30
N GLY A 9 0.08 24.04 9.28
CA GLY A 9 -0.99 25.01 9.06
C GLY A 9 -2.34 24.39 8.67
N TYR A 10 -2.49 23.07 8.74
CA TYR A 10 -3.78 22.40 8.53
C TYR A 10 -4.63 22.48 9.81
N THR A 11 -5.20 23.66 10.07
CA THR A 11 -6.10 23.91 11.19
C THR A 11 -7.56 23.83 10.74
N GLY A 12 -8.46 23.39 11.61
CA GLY A 12 -9.91 23.30 11.30
C GLY A 12 -10.49 21.90 11.13
N SER A 13 -9.67 20.85 11.30
CA SER A 13 -10.14 19.46 11.36
C SER A 13 -11.06 19.22 12.55
N ILE A 14 -12.26 18.68 12.31
CA ILE A 14 -13.17 18.20 13.36
C ILE A 14 -12.90 16.74 13.73
N ASP A 15 -12.21 15.98 12.87
CA ASP A 15 -11.69 14.65 13.22
C ASP A 15 -10.37 14.82 14.01
N PRO A 16 -10.20 14.18 15.18
CA PRO A 16 -8.94 14.23 15.93
C PRO A 16 -7.72 13.67 15.17
N ARG A 17 -7.94 12.90 14.09
CA ARG A 17 -6.91 12.32 13.23
C ARG A 17 -6.66 13.12 11.95
N GLY A 18 -7.40 14.19 11.67
CA GLY A 18 -7.21 14.98 10.45
C GLY A 18 -7.86 14.41 9.19
N ALA A 19 -8.73 13.39 9.32
CA ALA A 19 -9.21 12.61 8.17
C ALA A 19 -10.07 13.42 7.19
N ASP A 20 -10.93 14.31 7.70
CA ASP A 20 -11.77 15.22 6.93
C ASP A 20 -10.94 16.19 6.07
N VAL A 21 -9.93 16.83 6.68
CA VAL A 21 -9.04 17.73 5.93
C VAL A 21 -8.20 16.96 4.92
N ALA A 22 -7.72 15.76 5.27
CA ALA A 22 -6.92 14.93 4.37
C ALA A 22 -7.68 14.55 3.10
N ARG A 23 -8.99 14.23 3.20
CA ARG A 23 -9.83 13.87 2.03
C ARG A 23 -9.95 15.03 1.05
N THR A 24 -10.38 16.19 1.54
CA THR A 24 -10.54 17.38 0.71
C THR A 24 -9.21 17.81 0.07
N LYS A 25 -8.10 17.72 0.81
CA LYS A 25 -6.77 18.03 0.26
C LYS A 25 -6.31 17.04 -0.79
N PHE A 26 -6.65 15.77 -0.63
CA PHE A 26 -6.32 14.76 -1.62
C PHE A 26 -7.11 14.92 -2.91
N GLU A 27 -8.40 15.29 -2.83
CA GLU A 27 -9.21 15.64 -4.00
C GLU A 27 -8.61 16.84 -4.76
N LEU A 28 -8.26 17.92 -4.05
CA LEU A 28 -7.55 19.05 -4.64
C LEU A 28 -6.22 18.64 -5.28
N PHE A 29 -5.46 17.76 -4.64
CA PHE A 29 -4.21 17.23 -5.20
C PHE A 29 -4.47 16.50 -6.52
N LEU A 30 -5.50 15.64 -6.57
CA LEU A 30 -5.90 14.92 -7.76
C LEU A 30 -6.30 15.87 -8.91
N GLU A 31 -7.11 16.90 -8.63
CA GLU A 31 -7.45 17.93 -9.62
C GLU A 31 -6.20 18.67 -10.13
N ALA A 32 -5.27 19.02 -9.24
CA ALA A 32 -4.07 19.76 -9.59
C ALA A 32 -3.15 18.98 -10.55
N ILE A 33 -3.00 17.67 -10.31
CA ILE A 33 -2.20 16.79 -11.18
C ILE A 33 -2.92 16.38 -12.47
N ASP A 34 -4.23 16.59 -12.54
CA ASP A 34 -5.02 16.45 -13.77
C ASP A 34 -4.99 17.74 -14.62
N GLY A 35 -4.30 18.79 -14.14
CA GLY A 35 -4.10 20.05 -14.86
C GLY A 35 -5.13 21.14 -14.53
N ALA A 36 -5.97 20.94 -13.51
CA ALA A 36 -6.89 21.99 -13.08
C ALA A 36 -6.13 23.20 -12.53
N GLY A 37 -6.70 24.39 -12.74
CA GLY A 37 -6.18 25.62 -12.15
C GLY A 37 -6.52 25.70 -10.66
N VAL A 38 -5.51 25.71 -9.79
CA VAL A 38 -5.67 25.61 -8.33
C VAL A 38 -5.40 26.91 -7.57
N ALA A 39 -4.82 27.92 -8.24
CA ALA A 39 -4.59 29.23 -7.66
C ALA A 39 -5.16 30.33 -8.56
N GLU A 40 -5.61 31.45 -7.99
CA GLU A 40 -5.94 32.64 -8.79
C GLU A 40 -4.65 33.33 -9.21
N ALA A 41 -4.59 33.76 -10.46
CA ALA A 41 -3.50 34.61 -10.93
C ALA A 41 -3.61 36.01 -10.33
N ASP A 42 -2.46 36.68 -10.16
CA ASP A 42 -2.44 38.09 -9.82
C ASP A 42 -3.20 38.89 -10.90
N PRO A 43 -4.28 39.63 -10.54
CA PRO A 43 -5.04 40.43 -11.50
C PRO A 43 -4.22 41.50 -12.23
N HIS A 44 -3.05 41.87 -11.70
CA HIS A 44 -2.10 42.76 -12.38
C HIS A 44 -1.29 42.07 -13.48
N GLN A 45 -1.24 40.74 -13.47
CA GLN A 45 -0.44 39.93 -14.40
C GLN A 45 -1.29 39.11 -15.39
N ALA A 46 -2.57 38.86 -15.06
CA ALA A 46 -3.50 38.13 -15.92
C ALA A 46 -4.95 38.63 -15.75
N PRO A 47 -5.85 38.36 -16.71
CA PRO A 47 -7.27 38.70 -16.58
C PRO A 47 -7.89 38.16 -15.28
N ALA A 48 -8.76 38.94 -14.64
CA ALA A 48 -9.45 38.54 -13.42
C ALA A 48 -10.20 37.20 -13.62
N GLY A 49 -10.06 36.30 -12.65
CA GLY A 49 -10.60 34.94 -12.74
C GLY A 49 -9.72 33.93 -13.47
N THR A 50 -8.53 34.34 -13.96
CA THR A 50 -7.54 33.38 -14.50
C THR A 50 -7.07 32.45 -13.37
N ARG A 51 -7.14 31.15 -13.63
CA ARG A 51 -6.69 30.11 -12.70
C ARG A 51 -5.36 29.52 -13.18
N LEU A 52 -4.35 29.57 -12.32
CA LEU A 52 -3.02 28.99 -12.55
C LEU A 52 -3.04 27.51 -12.18
N HIS A 53 -2.49 26.68 -13.06
CA HIS A 53 -2.32 25.25 -12.85
C HIS A 53 -0.86 24.94 -12.51
N ILE A 54 -0.60 23.72 -12.01
CA ILE A 54 0.75 23.28 -11.69
C ILE A 54 1.52 22.98 -12.99
N GLU A 55 2.75 23.47 -13.10
CA GLU A 55 3.65 23.17 -14.22
C GLU A 55 5.03 22.72 -13.72
N PRO A 56 5.71 21.80 -14.44
CA PRO A 56 5.22 21.07 -15.61
C PRO A 56 4.24 19.95 -15.24
N GLN A 57 3.30 19.65 -16.13
CA GLN A 57 2.44 18.48 -16.02
C GLN A 57 3.23 17.19 -16.30
N SER A 58 2.89 16.11 -15.59
CA SER A 58 3.54 14.81 -15.73
C SER A 58 2.55 13.79 -16.31
N PRO A 59 2.62 13.49 -17.63
CA PRO A 59 1.72 12.53 -18.26
C PRO A 59 1.70 11.18 -17.53
N GLY A 60 0.49 10.64 -17.29
CA GLY A 60 0.29 9.38 -16.57
C GLY A 60 0.63 9.44 -15.08
N LEU A 61 0.73 10.63 -14.46
CA LEU A 61 0.91 10.73 -13.00
C LEU A 61 -0.29 10.17 -12.24
N ARG A 62 -1.50 10.38 -12.74
CA ARG A 62 -2.74 9.85 -12.17
C ARG A 62 -2.66 8.33 -11.94
N ASP A 63 -2.15 7.60 -12.93
CA ASP A 63 -2.04 6.13 -12.91
C ASP A 63 -0.96 5.62 -11.94
N ARG A 64 -0.14 6.51 -11.38
CA ARG A 64 0.96 6.19 -10.46
C ARG A 64 0.66 6.56 -9.01
N ILE A 65 -0.50 7.15 -8.73
CA ILE A 65 -0.90 7.50 -7.36
C ILE A 65 -1.39 6.23 -6.64
N TRP A 66 -1.00 6.11 -5.37
CA TRP A 66 -1.38 5.01 -4.48
C TRP A 66 -2.13 5.57 -3.28
N TRP A 67 -3.11 4.81 -2.78
CA TRP A 67 -3.78 5.11 -1.51
C TRP A 67 -3.63 3.96 -0.53
N GLY A 68 -3.23 4.29 0.71
CA GLY A 68 -3.17 3.35 1.83
C GLY A 68 -4.54 3.13 2.45
N SER A 69 -5.09 1.92 2.32
CA SER A 69 -6.44 1.61 2.79
C SER A 69 -6.45 0.76 4.06
N GLY A 70 -7.05 1.28 5.13
CA GLY A 70 -7.19 0.60 6.43
C GLY A 70 -8.54 -0.07 6.68
N THR A 71 -9.52 0.13 5.79
CA THR A 71 -10.84 -0.54 5.83
C THR A 71 -11.29 -1.00 4.43
N ARG A 72 -12.33 -1.82 4.37
CA ARG A 72 -13.04 -2.19 3.12
C ARG A 72 -13.61 -0.96 2.43
N ASP A 73 -14.30 -0.09 3.16
CA ASP A 73 -14.91 1.13 2.62
C ASP A 73 -13.87 2.07 1.98
N THR A 74 -12.70 2.22 2.60
CA THR A 74 -11.64 3.04 2.01
C THR A 74 -11.04 2.40 0.76
N ALA A 75 -11.01 1.07 0.66
CA ALA A 75 -10.51 0.37 -0.51
C ALA A 75 -11.48 0.49 -1.69
N GLU A 76 -12.78 0.36 -1.44
CA GLU A 76 -13.80 0.60 -2.45
C GLU A 76 -13.77 2.05 -2.96
N TRP A 77 -13.58 3.03 -2.06
CA TRP A 77 -13.40 4.43 -2.45
C TRP A 77 -12.14 4.64 -3.30
N THR A 78 -11.02 4.01 -2.96
CA THR A 78 -9.80 4.02 -3.78
C THR A 78 -10.07 3.48 -5.17
N GLY A 79 -10.83 2.39 -5.29
CA GLY A 79 -11.25 1.81 -6.56
C GLY A 79 -12.10 2.79 -7.37
N ARG A 80 -13.11 3.42 -6.75
CA ARG A 80 -13.95 4.43 -7.39
C ARG A 80 -13.16 5.61 -7.96
N LEU A 81 -12.07 6.02 -7.30
CA LEU A 81 -11.20 7.10 -7.78
C LEU A 81 -10.21 6.70 -8.88
N GLY A 82 -10.09 5.41 -9.18
CA GLY A 82 -9.20 4.92 -10.23
C GLY A 82 -7.72 4.84 -9.81
N LEU A 83 -7.43 4.73 -8.52
CA LEU A 83 -6.06 4.78 -7.97
C LEU A 83 -5.49 3.37 -7.77
N ASN A 84 -4.17 3.26 -7.59
CA ASN A 84 -3.56 2.02 -7.08
C ASN A 84 -3.88 1.83 -5.59
N LEU A 85 -4.02 0.59 -5.14
CA LEU A 85 -4.33 0.23 -3.76
C LEU A 85 -3.07 -0.23 -3.02
N MET A 86 -2.74 0.41 -1.91
CA MET A 86 -1.84 -0.16 -0.91
C MET A 86 -2.69 -0.68 0.25
N SER A 87 -2.82 -2.00 0.36
CA SER A 87 -3.53 -2.62 1.49
C SER A 87 -2.69 -2.43 2.75
N SER A 88 -3.28 -1.80 3.77
CA SER A 88 -2.60 -1.52 5.03
C SER A 88 -2.10 -2.80 5.70
N THR A 89 -0.95 -2.74 6.38
CA THR A 89 -0.46 -3.79 7.29
C THR A 89 -1.36 -3.99 8.52
N LEU A 90 -2.32 -3.09 8.69
CA LEU A 90 -3.30 -3.03 9.75
C LEU A 90 -4.68 -2.80 9.14
N LEU A 91 -5.59 -3.73 9.35
CA LEU A 91 -7.01 -3.53 9.07
C LEU A 91 -7.77 -3.35 10.38
N THR A 92 -8.57 -2.28 10.45
CA THR A 92 -9.34 -1.90 11.65
C THR A 92 -10.65 -2.67 11.81
N GLU A 93 -10.85 -3.68 10.95
CA GLU A 93 -12.03 -4.54 10.93
C GLU A 93 -11.60 -5.95 11.35
N ASP A 94 -11.98 -6.37 12.56
CA ASP A 94 -11.81 -7.75 13.01
C ASP A 94 -13.05 -8.56 12.62
N ALA A 95 -12.90 -9.49 11.67
CA ALA A 95 -13.96 -10.42 11.27
C ALA A 95 -13.73 -11.85 11.78
N GLY A 96 -12.72 -12.08 12.64
CA GLY A 96 -12.38 -13.40 13.15
C GLY A 96 -11.81 -14.37 12.12
N VAL A 97 -11.38 -13.88 10.95
CA VAL A 97 -10.70 -14.64 9.90
C VAL A 97 -9.21 -14.25 9.82
N PRO A 98 -8.34 -15.10 9.25
CA PRO A 98 -6.93 -14.77 9.07
C PRO A 98 -6.71 -13.45 8.32
N PHE A 99 -5.65 -12.73 8.67
CA PHE A 99 -5.37 -11.39 8.13
C PHE A 99 -5.25 -11.36 6.61
N HIS A 100 -4.64 -12.39 6.01
CA HIS A 100 -4.55 -12.49 4.55
C HIS A 100 -5.92 -12.68 3.87
N GLU A 101 -6.89 -13.28 4.54
CA GLU A 101 -8.25 -13.41 4.00
C GLU A 101 -8.99 -12.06 4.08
N LEU A 102 -8.81 -11.31 5.18
CA LEU A 102 -9.32 -9.94 5.31
C LEU A 102 -8.77 -9.03 4.20
N GLN A 103 -7.46 -9.08 3.96
CA GLN A 103 -6.84 -8.31 2.89
C GLN A 103 -7.29 -8.78 1.51
N ARG A 104 -7.47 -10.10 1.31
CA ARG A 104 -7.99 -10.62 0.05
C ARG A 104 -9.39 -10.06 -0.24
N GLU A 105 -10.29 -10.09 0.73
CA GLU A 105 -11.63 -9.50 0.56
C GLU A 105 -11.56 -8.01 0.23
N GLN A 106 -10.66 -7.26 0.89
CA GLN A 106 -10.43 -5.85 0.60
C GLN A 106 -9.99 -5.62 -0.85
N ILE A 107 -9.08 -6.45 -1.37
CA ILE A 107 -8.59 -6.40 -2.75
C ILE A 107 -9.72 -6.67 -3.73
N ASP A 108 -10.54 -7.69 -3.49
CA ASP A 108 -11.64 -8.08 -4.37
C ASP A 108 -12.70 -6.96 -4.44
N ARG A 109 -13.06 -6.36 -3.30
CA ARG A 109 -13.97 -5.20 -3.24
C ARG A 109 -13.43 -3.97 -3.96
N TYR A 110 -12.16 -3.68 -3.79
CA TYR A 110 -11.48 -2.60 -4.51
C TYR A 110 -11.55 -2.80 -6.03
N ARG A 111 -11.20 -4.01 -6.51
CA ARG A 111 -11.24 -4.34 -7.95
C ARG A 111 -12.65 -4.25 -8.51
N ALA A 112 -13.65 -4.72 -7.75
CA ALA A 112 -15.06 -4.60 -8.13
C ALA A 112 -15.50 -3.12 -8.22
N ALA A 113 -15.13 -2.29 -7.24
CA ALA A 113 -15.45 -0.85 -7.24
C ALA A 113 -14.75 -0.10 -8.38
N TYR A 114 -13.50 -0.46 -8.70
CA TYR A 114 -12.76 0.09 -9.83
C TYR A 114 -13.47 -0.20 -11.16
N LYS A 115 -13.87 -1.46 -11.38
CA LYS A 115 -14.63 -1.86 -12.57
C LYS A 115 -16.00 -1.18 -12.63
N ALA A 116 -16.74 -1.15 -11.52
CA ALA A 116 -18.07 -0.53 -11.46
C ALA A 116 -18.06 0.98 -11.73
N ALA A 117 -16.96 1.66 -11.40
CA ALA A 117 -16.76 3.08 -11.72
C ALA A 117 -16.39 3.34 -13.19
N GLY A 118 -16.26 2.30 -14.02
CA GLY A 118 -16.01 2.40 -15.46
C GLY A 118 -14.53 2.60 -15.83
N HIS A 119 -13.61 2.43 -14.89
CA HIS A 119 -12.18 2.54 -15.18
C HIS A 119 -11.69 1.34 -16.01
N THR A 120 -10.90 1.60 -17.05
CA THR A 120 -10.40 0.58 -17.99
C THR A 120 -8.91 0.28 -17.82
N GLY A 121 -8.26 0.86 -16.80
CA GLY A 121 -6.84 0.68 -16.55
C GLY A 121 -6.50 -0.69 -15.95
N SER A 122 -5.22 -0.87 -15.62
CA SER A 122 -4.67 -2.05 -14.96
C SER A 122 -4.08 -1.64 -13.61
N PRO A 123 -4.93 -1.32 -12.62
CA PRO A 123 -4.46 -0.68 -11.41
C PRO A 123 -3.76 -1.72 -10.53
N ARG A 124 -2.72 -1.30 -9.82
CA ARG A 124 -1.89 -2.20 -9.01
C ARG A 124 -2.37 -2.26 -7.57
N VAL A 125 -2.11 -3.41 -6.96
CA VAL A 125 -2.38 -3.71 -5.57
C VAL A 125 -1.06 -4.09 -4.90
N SER A 126 -0.78 -3.49 -3.75
CA SER A 126 0.35 -3.87 -2.91
C SER A 126 -0.12 -4.36 -1.54
N VAL A 127 0.59 -5.39 -1.05
CA VAL A 127 0.48 -5.88 0.34
C VAL A 127 1.86 -5.88 0.97
N SER A 128 1.92 -5.67 2.28
CA SER A 128 3.19 -5.66 3.01
C SER A 128 3.32 -6.91 3.87
N ARG A 129 4.51 -7.49 3.90
CA ARG A 129 4.85 -8.67 4.71
C ARG A 129 6.25 -8.54 5.31
N SER A 130 6.42 -9.04 6.52
CA SER A 130 7.74 -9.34 7.07
C SER A 130 8.09 -10.78 6.68
N ILE A 131 9.03 -10.94 5.76
CA ILE A 131 9.46 -12.24 5.22
C ILE A 131 10.97 -12.37 5.42
N PHE A 132 11.39 -13.39 6.16
CA PHE A 132 12.78 -13.62 6.55
C PHE A 132 13.19 -15.05 6.20
N PRO A 133 13.77 -15.28 5.01
CA PRO A 133 14.37 -16.56 4.65
C PRO A 133 15.51 -16.91 5.60
N ILE A 134 15.36 -18.01 6.32
CA ILE A 134 16.43 -18.57 7.15
C ILE A 134 17.29 -19.40 6.21
N THR A 135 18.51 -18.94 5.94
CA THR A 135 19.47 -19.67 5.08
C THR A 135 20.82 -19.86 5.77
N THR A 136 21.02 -19.22 6.93
CA THR A 136 22.22 -19.28 7.74
C THR A 136 21.89 -19.45 9.22
N SER A 137 22.86 -19.91 10.01
CA SER A 137 22.75 -19.97 11.47
C SER A 137 22.52 -18.59 12.11
N ARG A 138 23.01 -17.52 11.47
CA ARG A 138 22.76 -16.13 11.91
C ARG A 138 21.30 -15.74 11.73
N ASP A 139 20.67 -16.16 10.64
CA ASP A 139 19.23 -15.92 10.40
C ASP A 139 18.39 -16.66 11.43
N ALA A 140 18.74 -17.94 11.70
CA ALA A 140 18.09 -18.75 12.72
C ALA A 140 18.22 -18.11 14.10
N MET A 141 19.38 -17.54 14.44
CA MET A 141 19.58 -16.82 15.70
C MET A 141 18.68 -15.57 15.82
N TYR A 142 18.45 -14.83 14.74
CA TYR A 142 17.63 -13.62 14.77
C TYR A 142 16.12 -13.88 14.65
N PHE A 143 15.71 -14.91 13.91
CA PHE A 143 14.31 -15.09 13.50
C PHE A 143 13.73 -16.48 13.77
N GLY A 144 14.54 -17.47 14.15
CA GLY A 144 14.11 -18.87 14.30
C GLY A 144 13.13 -19.16 15.45
N SER A 145 12.89 -18.21 16.35
CA SER A 145 11.98 -18.37 17.51
C SER A 145 10.78 -17.41 17.47
N ARG A 146 10.40 -16.91 16.29
CA ARG A 146 9.26 -15.98 16.16
C ARG A 146 7.93 -16.71 16.43
N PRO A 147 6.97 -16.08 17.16
CA PRO A 147 5.66 -16.67 17.36
C PRO A 147 4.91 -16.85 16.03
N ASP A 148 4.23 -17.99 15.90
CA ASP A 148 3.30 -18.23 14.80
C ASP A 148 1.96 -17.52 15.05
N GLY A 149 1.45 -16.85 14.01
CA GLY A 149 0.09 -16.33 13.97
C GLY A 149 -0.03 -14.81 13.85
N ASP A 150 -1.22 -14.38 13.45
CA ASP A 150 -1.59 -12.96 13.34
C ASP A 150 -1.69 -12.34 14.73
N GLN A 151 -1.38 -11.06 14.81
CA GLN A 151 -1.43 -10.33 16.09
C GLN A 151 -2.65 -9.43 16.10
N VAL A 152 -3.36 -9.40 17.24
CA VAL A 152 -4.46 -8.46 17.47
C VAL A 152 -4.01 -7.43 18.50
N GLY A 153 -4.13 -6.16 18.17
CA GLY A 153 -3.82 -5.03 19.04
C GLY A 153 -4.90 -3.96 19.02
N VAL A 154 -4.75 -2.93 19.86
CA VAL A 154 -5.59 -1.73 19.82
C VAL A 154 -4.70 -0.56 19.39
N ILE A 155 -5.03 0.08 18.27
CA ILE A 155 -4.35 1.28 17.76
C ILE A 155 -5.39 2.39 17.59
N ASP A 156 -5.11 3.56 18.14
CA ASP A 156 -5.99 4.74 18.10
C ASP A 156 -7.44 4.44 18.53
N GLY A 157 -7.62 3.50 19.46
CA GLY A 157 -8.93 3.07 19.96
C GLY A 157 -9.64 2.00 19.12
N PHE A 158 -9.06 1.58 17.98
CA PHE A 158 -9.61 0.54 17.11
C PHE A 158 -8.90 -0.79 17.32
N ARG A 159 -9.70 -1.86 17.45
CA ARG A 159 -9.18 -3.23 17.40
C ARG A 159 -8.66 -3.51 15.99
N SER A 160 -7.42 -3.99 15.93
CA SER A 160 -6.60 -3.98 14.73
C SER A 160 -5.86 -5.30 14.60
N THR A 161 -5.92 -5.92 13.42
CA THR A 161 -5.22 -7.18 13.15
C THR A 161 -4.01 -6.92 12.26
N PHE A 162 -2.87 -7.54 12.61
CA PHE A 162 -1.59 -7.48 11.90
C PHE A 162 -1.24 -8.85 11.36
N GLY A 163 -0.72 -8.89 10.14
CA GLY A 163 -0.18 -10.11 9.57
C GLY A 163 0.99 -10.66 10.37
N LYS A 164 1.07 -11.99 10.45
CA LYS A 164 2.20 -12.69 11.06
C LYS A 164 3.55 -12.37 10.38
N THR A 165 4.63 -12.62 11.10
CA THR A 165 5.97 -12.67 10.51
C THR A 165 6.18 -14.03 9.85
N TYR A 166 6.65 -14.05 8.61
CA TYR A 166 7.05 -15.27 7.90
C TYR A 166 8.56 -15.45 8.08
N ALA A 167 8.98 -16.40 8.89
CA ALA A 167 10.39 -16.70 9.13
C ALA A 167 10.60 -18.20 9.17
N ALA A 168 11.13 -18.77 8.10
CA ALA A 168 11.38 -20.19 7.95
C ALA A 168 12.44 -20.44 6.87
N GLU A 169 12.82 -21.70 6.70
CA GLU A 169 13.62 -22.13 5.54
C GLU A 169 12.85 -21.87 4.22
N PRO A 170 13.53 -21.69 3.08
CA PRO A 170 12.90 -21.24 1.84
C PRO A 170 11.72 -22.09 1.36
N ASP A 171 11.82 -23.42 1.43
CA ASP A 171 10.76 -24.33 0.96
C ASP A 171 9.47 -24.15 1.79
N GLU A 172 9.61 -24.00 3.10
CA GLU A 172 8.47 -23.76 3.98
C GLU A 172 7.89 -22.36 3.77
N LEU A 173 8.72 -21.34 3.59
CA LEU A 173 8.26 -19.99 3.26
C LEU A 173 7.44 -19.97 1.97
N ILE A 174 7.87 -20.70 0.94
CA ILE A 174 7.14 -20.80 -0.33
C ILE A 174 5.74 -21.35 -0.08
N GLU A 175 5.62 -22.45 0.66
CA GLU A 175 4.31 -23.06 0.96
C GLU A 175 3.44 -22.12 1.80
N GLN A 176 4.01 -21.46 2.82
CA GLN A 176 3.27 -20.50 3.63
C GLN A 176 2.77 -19.30 2.81
N LEU A 177 3.59 -18.78 1.89
CA LEU A 177 3.24 -17.63 1.04
C LEU A 177 2.25 -18.01 -0.07
N ARG A 178 2.30 -19.25 -0.58
CA ARG A 178 1.26 -19.80 -1.47
C ARG A 178 -0.09 -19.91 -0.77
N GLY A 179 -0.08 -20.19 0.54
CA GLY A 179 -1.28 -20.17 1.38
C GLY A 179 -1.82 -18.76 1.69
N ASP A 180 -1.03 -17.70 1.50
CA ASP A 180 -1.46 -16.32 1.74
C ASP A 180 -2.25 -15.78 0.54
N SER A 181 -3.58 -15.83 0.66
CA SER A 181 -4.52 -15.42 -0.39
C SER A 181 -4.38 -13.97 -0.84
N ALA A 182 -3.84 -13.08 0.00
CA ALA A 182 -3.63 -11.67 -0.33
C ALA A 182 -2.32 -11.48 -1.10
N VAL A 183 -1.24 -12.15 -0.69
CA VAL A 183 0.03 -12.20 -1.45
C VAL A 183 -0.21 -12.74 -2.85
N MET A 184 -1.00 -13.81 -2.98
CA MET A 184 -1.31 -14.40 -4.28
C MET A 184 -2.23 -13.53 -5.15
N ALA A 185 -2.95 -12.57 -4.56
CA ALA A 185 -3.83 -11.66 -5.30
C ALA A 185 -3.16 -10.32 -5.63
N ALA A 186 -2.07 -9.96 -4.95
CA ALA A 186 -1.41 -8.67 -5.09
C ALA A 186 -0.42 -8.65 -6.27
N ASP A 187 -0.29 -7.50 -6.92
CA ASP A 187 0.69 -7.27 -7.98
C ASP A 187 2.08 -6.97 -7.40
N THR A 188 2.14 -6.55 -6.13
CA THR A 188 3.38 -6.16 -5.46
C THR A 188 3.36 -6.59 -4.01
N VAL A 189 4.44 -7.23 -3.55
CA VAL A 189 4.67 -7.45 -2.13
C VAL A 189 5.80 -6.55 -1.65
N MET A 190 5.50 -5.75 -0.64
CA MET A 190 6.45 -4.87 0.04
C MET A 190 7.07 -5.62 1.21
N LEU A 191 8.37 -5.88 1.11
CA LEU A 191 9.13 -6.53 2.18
C LEU A 191 9.46 -5.52 3.28
N THR A 192 8.98 -5.80 4.49
CA THR A 192 9.29 -4.99 5.67
C THR A 192 10.50 -5.58 6.38
N ILE A 193 11.63 -4.88 6.28
CA ILE A 193 12.94 -5.32 6.78
C ILE A 193 13.38 -4.51 8.01
N PRO A 194 14.15 -5.09 8.95
CA PRO A 194 14.52 -4.43 10.20
C PRO A 194 15.66 -3.42 10.01
N ASN A 195 15.35 -2.13 10.10
CA ASN A 195 16.32 -1.03 9.99
C ASN A 195 17.49 -1.12 11.00
N GLN A 196 17.29 -1.76 12.16
CA GLN A 196 18.29 -1.91 13.21
C GLN A 196 19.43 -2.88 12.85
N LEU A 197 19.24 -3.76 11.87
CA LEU A 197 20.25 -4.78 11.52
C LEU A 197 21.30 -4.31 10.50
N GLY A 198 21.23 -3.04 10.09
CA GLY A 198 22.22 -2.42 9.19
C GLY A 198 22.06 -2.83 7.72
N VAL A 199 22.74 -2.11 6.83
CA VAL A 199 22.56 -2.24 5.38
C VAL A 199 22.95 -3.63 4.87
N GLU A 200 24.11 -4.14 5.29
CA GLU A 200 24.65 -5.42 4.80
C GLU A 200 23.72 -6.59 5.10
N TYR A 201 23.20 -6.67 6.33
CA TYR A 201 22.30 -7.77 6.69
C TYR A 201 20.91 -7.63 6.04
N ASN A 202 20.41 -6.40 5.88
CA ASN A 202 19.18 -6.17 5.13
C ASN A 202 19.33 -6.54 3.65
N LEU A 203 20.49 -6.31 3.05
CA LEU A 203 20.80 -6.78 1.69
C LEU A 203 20.78 -8.31 1.62
N HIS A 204 21.38 -9.01 2.60
CA HIS A 204 21.31 -10.47 2.70
C HIS A 204 19.87 -10.99 2.73
N ILE A 205 18.98 -10.38 3.54
CA ILE A 205 17.55 -10.76 3.58
C ILE A 205 16.91 -10.62 2.20
N LEU A 206 17.12 -9.48 1.53
CA LEU A 206 16.53 -9.21 0.22
C LEU A 206 17.08 -10.15 -0.86
N GLU A 207 18.38 -10.42 -0.85
CA GLU A 207 19.01 -11.37 -1.76
C GLU A 207 18.51 -12.80 -1.55
N ALA A 208 18.40 -13.24 -0.29
CA ALA A 208 17.92 -14.57 0.03
C ALA A 208 16.47 -14.76 -0.46
N PHE A 209 15.61 -13.75 -0.26
CA PHE A 209 14.24 -13.78 -0.77
C PHE A 209 14.21 -13.83 -2.30
N ALA A 210 14.96 -12.96 -2.96
CA ALA A 210 14.99 -12.87 -4.42
C ALA A 210 15.55 -14.13 -5.08
N LYS A 211 16.51 -14.82 -4.45
CA LYS A 211 17.16 -16.03 -4.99
C LYS A 211 16.36 -17.30 -4.68
N HIS A 212 15.80 -17.42 -3.48
CA HIS A 212 15.28 -18.70 -2.99
C HIS A 212 13.75 -18.76 -2.89
N VAL A 213 13.04 -17.63 -2.82
CA VAL A 213 11.58 -17.61 -2.58
C VAL A 213 10.82 -17.02 -3.77
N ALA A 214 11.17 -15.81 -4.21
CA ALA A 214 10.43 -15.08 -5.24
C ALA A 214 10.23 -15.87 -6.56
N PRO A 215 11.23 -16.58 -7.11
CA PRO A 215 11.06 -17.31 -8.36
C PRO A 215 10.03 -18.45 -8.26
N ALA A 216 9.94 -19.12 -7.10
CA ALA A 216 8.99 -20.21 -6.87
C ALA A 216 7.53 -19.72 -6.73
N LEU A 217 7.33 -18.42 -6.48
CA LEU A 217 6.04 -17.74 -6.51
C LEU A 217 5.71 -17.16 -7.89
N GLY A 218 6.57 -17.40 -8.90
CA GLY A 218 6.40 -16.91 -10.27
C GLY A 218 6.79 -15.44 -10.46
N TRP A 219 7.42 -14.81 -9.47
CA TRP A 219 7.84 -13.43 -9.58
C TRP A 219 9.12 -13.30 -10.39
N LYS A 220 9.19 -12.20 -11.15
CA LYS A 220 10.28 -11.94 -12.08
C LYS A 220 11.14 -10.77 -11.61
N PRO A 221 12.45 -10.79 -11.91
CA PRO A 221 13.32 -9.64 -11.66
C PRO A 221 12.83 -8.37 -12.38
N ASN A 222 13.06 -7.21 -11.77
CA ASN A 222 12.73 -5.92 -12.38
C ASN A 222 13.56 -5.61 -13.65
N THR A 223 14.65 -6.33 -13.89
CA THR A 223 15.43 -6.27 -15.13
C THR A 223 14.65 -6.79 -16.33
N GLU A 224 13.56 -7.54 -16.12
CA GLU A 224 12.63 -7.98 -17.18
C GLU A 224 11.52 -6.95 -17.48
N GLY A 225 11.48 -5.84 -16.74
CA GLY A 225 10.53 -4.75 -16.93
C GLY A 225 9.78 -4.34 -15.65
N PRO A 226 9.03 -3.22 -15.68
CA PRO A 226 8.27 -2.78 -14.54
C PRO A 226 7.06 -3.69 -14.28
N VAL A 227 6.70 -3.85 -13.01
CA VAL A 227 5.44 -4.52 -12.60
C VAL A 227 4.25 -3.79 -13.23
N ARG A 228 3.40 -4.58 -13.90
CA ARG A 228 2.12 -4.13 -14.46
C ARG A 228 0.99 -4.79 -13.68
N GLY A 229 -0.08 -4.05 -13.40
CA GLY A 229 -1.29 -4.64 -12.84
C GLY A 229 -1.99 -5.51 -13.86
N GLU A 230 -2.88 -6.37 -13.38
CA GLU A 230 -3.77 -7.12 -14.27
C GLU A 230 -4.87 -6.22 -14.85
N PRO A 231 -5.16 -6.30 -16.17
CA PRO A 231 -6.32 -5.65 -16.74
C PRO A 231 -7.61 -6.18 -16.09
N LEU A 232 -8.39 -5.28 -15.49
CA LEU A 232 -9.69 -5.65 -14.90
C LEU A 232 -10.84 -5.60 -15.93
N GLY A 233 -10.51 -5.36 -17.20
CA GLY A 233 -11.44 -5.20 -18.31
C GLY A 233 -11.43 -6.38 -19.29
N SER A 234 -12.56 -7.09 -19.33
CA SER A 234 -13.29 -7.48 -20.54
C SER A 234 -14.76 -7.22 -20.28
#